data_AF-A0A821BIY4-F1
#
_entry.id   AF-A0A821BIY4-F1
#
_cell.length_a   1.000
_cell.length_b   1.000
_cell.length_c   1.000
_cell.angle_alpha   90.00
_cell.angle_beta   90.00
_cell.angle_gamma   90.00
#
_symmetry.space_group_name_H-M   'P 1'
#
loop_
_entity.id
_entity.type
_entity.pdbx_description
1 polymer ?
#
loop_
_entity_poly.entity_id
_entity_poly.type
_entity_poly.pdbx_seq_one_letter_code
_entity_poly.pdbx_strand_id
1 'polypeptide(L)'
;MPWHDEALVVTGEAARDCARHFIQRWNIHKADKFRFNESYPYILPKSYDDNELFDSSMLSEILGENQKPIRVDAQCVRSAAFWSCGTYLEETSIQNAYIHMIDSAQHFIYIENQFFISIANDTTIKNLIGDALYRRIVRASINKEKFRVYVVLPLLPGFSNVNAVQAVLYFIMRSINKGETSLYQRLIRD
;
A
#
# COMPACT_ATOMS: atom_id res chain seq x y z
N MET A 1 -7.14 22.31 8.53
CA MET A 1 -6.55 21.63 7.36
C MET A 1 -7.52 20.52 6.98
N PRO A 2 -8.12 20.53 5.79
CA PRO A 2 -9.00 19.44 5.34
C PRO A 2 -8.25 18.10 5.29
N TRP A 3 -8.98 16.99 5.42
CA TRP A 3 -8.43 15.64 5.33
C TRP A 3 -9.06 14.93 4.12
N HIS A 4 -8.22 14.51 3.17
CA HIS A 4 -8.60 13.73 2.00
C HIS A 4 -7.91 12.36 2.12
N ASP A 5 -8.68 11.28 2.05
CA ASP A 5 -8.23 9.91 2.29
C ASP A 5 -9.11 8.91 1.54
N GLU A 6 -8.58 7.71 1.33
CA GLU A 6 -9.26 6.64 0.62
C GLU A 6 -9.29 5.37 1.48
N ALA A 7 -10.46 4.73 1.53
CA ALA A 7 -10.66 3.49 2.27
C ALA A 7 -11.58 2.55 1.49
N LEU A 8 -11.50 1.26 1.80
CA LEU A 8 -12.36 0.23 1.20
C LEU A 8 -12.85 -0.74 2.26
N VAL A 9 -13.97 -1.40 1.94
CA VAL A 9 -14.53 -2.50 2.72
C VAL A 9 -14.47 -3.76 1.86
N VAL A 10 -13.93 -4.84 2.42
CA VAL A 10 -13.98 -6.19 1.84
C VAL A 10 -14.81 -7.12 2.72
N THR A 11 -15.36 -8.14 2.08
CA THR A 11 -16.21 -9.14 2.73
C THR A 11 -15.74 -10.55 2.38
N GLY A 12 -16.31 -11.56 3.08
CA GLY A 12 -16.01 -12.96 2.80
C GLY A 12 -14.56 -13.33 3.10
N GLU A 13 -13.93 -14.06 2.19
CA GLU A 13 -12.59 -14.64 2.38
C GLU A 13 -11.51 -13.58 2.56
N ALA A 14 -11.55 -12.48 1.79
CA ALA A 14 -10.61 -11.37 1.94
C ALA A 14 -10.71 -10.71 3.32
N ALA A 15 -11.92 -10.61 3.90
CA ALA A 15 -12.08 -10.12 5.27
C ALA A 15 -11.46 -11.09 6.30
N ARG A 16 -11.55 -12.41 6.05
CA ARG A 16 -10.90 -13.42 6.89
C ARG A 16 -9.37 -13.34 6.80
N ASP A 17 -8.82 -13.02 5.63
CA ASP A 17 -7.38 -12.80 5.46
C ASP A 17 -6.89 -11.59 6.27
N CYS A 18 -7.63 -10.47 6.23
CA CYS A 18 -7.39 -9.32 7.10
C CYS A 18 -7.46 -9.70 8.59
N ALA A 19 -8.45 -10.50 8.99
CA ALA A 19 -8.58 -10.98 10.36
C ALA A 19 -7.40 -11.87 10.79
N ARG A 20 -6.91 -12.75 9.91
CA ARG A 20 -5.71 -13.57 10.17
C ARG A 20 -4.49 -12.71 10.43
N HIS A 21 -4.28 -11.63 9.68
CA HIS A 21 -3.20 -10.68 9.94
C HIS A 21 -3.32 -10.06 11.35
N PHE A 22 -4.51 -9.62 11.74
CA PHE A 22 -4.75 -9.09 13.08
C PHE A 22 -4.47 -10.14 14.17
N ILE A 23 -5.02 -11.34 14.03
CA ILE A 23 -4.87 -12.44 14.99
C ILE A 23 -3.42 -12.82 15.19
N GLN A 24 -2.65 -12.92 14.09
CA GLN A 24 -1.21 -13.18 14.15
C GLN A 24 -0.50 -12.14 15.02
N ARG A 25 -0.72 -10.85 14.75
CA ARG A 25 -0.09 -9.77 15.50
C ARG A 25 -0.52 -9.76 16.96
N TRP A 26 -1.81 -9.94 17.23
CA TRP A 26 -2.38 -9.98 18.57
C TRP A 26 -1.73 -11.09 19.40
N ASN A 27 -1.73 -12.32 18.88
CA ASN A 27 -1.20 -13.48 19.59
C ASN A 27 0.30 -13.35 19.87
N ILE A 28 1.07 -12.75 18.96
CA ILE A 28 2.51 -12.51 19.15
C ILE A 28 2.76 -11.48 20.25
N HIS A 29 2.06 -10.34 20.22
CA HIS A 29 2.21 -9.32 21.25
C HIS A 29 1.75 -9.83 22.62
N LYS A 30 0.69 -10.64 22.64
CA LYS A 30 0.26 -11.33 23.86
C LYS A 30 1.35 -12.28 24.36
N ALA A 31 1.91 -13.13 23.51
CA ALA A 31 2.94 -14.08 23.89
C ALA A 31 4.21 -13.39 24.43
N ASP A 32 4.57 -12.24 23.86
CA ASP A 32 5.75 -11.45 24.22
C ASP A 32 5.55 -10.69 25.55
N LYS A 33 4.43 -9.98 25.71
CA LYS A 33 4.25 -9.01 26.82
C LYS A 33 3.22 -9.42 27.87
N PHE A 34 2.26 -10.27 27.52
CA PHE A 34 1.06 -10.56 28.32
C PHE A 34 0.74 -12.05 28.39
N ARG A 35 1.78 -12.90 28.38
CA ARG A 35 1.67 -14.36 28.20
C ARG A 35 0.68 -14.99 29.18
N PHE A 36 0.78 -14.60 30.46
CA PHE A 36 -0.01 -15.15 31.56
C PHE A 36 -1.21 -14.28 31.94
N ASN A 37 -1.42 -13.15 31.28
CA ASN A 37 -2.58 -12.30 31.57
C ASN A 37 -3.82 -12.87 30.88
N GLU A 38 -4.73 -13.45 31.66
CA GLU A 38 -5.97 -14.08 31.18
C GLU A 38 -6.99 -13.06 30.66
N SER A 39 -6.88 -11.79 31.04
CA SER A 39 -7.76 -10.71 30.53
C SER A 39 -7.61 -10.48 29.03
N TYR A 40 -6.51 -10.93 28.44
CA TYR A 40 -6.26 -10.88 27.01
C TYR A 40 -6.27 -12.31 26.47
N PRO A 41 -7.34 -12.78 25.81
CA PRO A 41 -7.38 -14.15 25.28
C PRO A 41 -6.48 -14.29 24.05
N TYR A 42 -5.99 -15.50 23.77
CA TYR A 42 -5.51 -15.82 22.42
C TYR A 42 -6.72 -15.92 21.50
N ILE A 43 -6.60 -15.41 20.27
CA ILE A 43 -7.69 -15.39 19.29
C ILE A 43 -7.37 -16.41 18.20
N LEU A 44 -8.40 -17.09 17.69
CA LEU A 44 -8.28 -18.10 16.64
C LEU A 44 -8.98 -17.62 15.36
N PRO A 45 -8.43 -17.95 14.18
CA PRO A 45 -9.07 -17.59 12.92
C PRO A 45 -10.30 -18.46 12.66
N LYS A 46 -11.36 -17.86 12.09
CA LYS A 46 -12.50 -18.62 11.55
C LYS A 46 -12.04 -19.47 10.35
N SER A 47 -12.73 -20.59 10.13
CA SER A 47 -12.49 -21.47 8.98
C SER A 47 -12.96 -20.79 7.69
N TYR A 48 -12.51 -21.29 6.52
CA TYR A 48 -13.08 -20.85 5.24
C TYR A 48 -14.40 -21.56 4.93
N ASP A 49 -14.62 -22.76 5.48
CA ASP A 49 -15.79 -23.62 5.22
C ASP A 49 -17.08 -23.13 5.88
N ASP A 50 -17.01 -22.10 6.73
CA ASP A 50 -18.19 -21.47 7.31
C ASP A 50 -19.00 -20.77 6.20
N ASN A 51 -20.05 -21.44 5.73
CA ASN A 51 -21.11 -20.90 4.87
C ASN A 51 -22.04 -19.92 5.65
N GLU A 52 -21.46 -19.05 6.48
CA GLU A 52 -22.23 -17.95 7.08
C GLU A 52 -22.76 -17.10 5.93
N LEU A 53 -24.09 -17.11 5.76
CA LEU A 53 -24.79 -16.25 4.82
C LEU A 53 -24.34 -14.83 5.08
N PHE A 54 -23.76 -14.22 4.06
CA PHE A 54 -23.32 -12.85 4.13
C PHE A 54 -24.53 -11.95 4.42
N ASP A 55 -24.60 -11.37 5.61
CA ASP A 55 -25.73 -10.52 6.01
C ASP A 55 -25.67 -9.19 5.24
N SER A 56 -26.50 -9.08 4.21
CA SER A 56 -26.63 -7.87 3.40
C SER A 56 -27.10 -6.66 4.22
N SER A 57 -27.81 -6.88 5.33
CA SER A 57 -28.32 -5.78 6.16
C SER A 57 -27.20 -5.05 6.91
N MET A 58 -26.17 -5.77 7.35
CA MET A 58 -24.98 -5.20 7.97
C MET A 58 -24.15 -4.36 6.98
N LEU A 59 -24.10 -4.76 5.70
CA LEU A 59 -23.43 -3.93 4.69
C LEU A 59 -24.14 -2.62 4.42
N SER A 60 -25.47 -2.63 4.35
CA SER A 60 -26.22 -1.38 4.15
C SER A 60 -26.00 -0.40 5.30
N GLU A 61 -25.77 -0.88 6.52
CA GLU A 61 -25.43 -0.04 7.67
C GLU A 61 -24.01 0.54 7.55
N ILE A 62 -23.04 -0.25 7.08
CA ILE A 62 -21.63 0.17 6.95
C ILE A 62 -21.40 1.09 5.75
N LEU A 63 -21.93 0.74 4.58
CA LEU A 63 -21.68 1.43 3.31
C LEU A 63 -22.67 2.60 3.09
N GLY A 64 -23.76 2.63 3.85
CA GLY A 64 -24.90 3.51 3.63
C GLY A 64 -25.80 3.03 2.49
N GLU A 65 -27.08 3.42 2.53
CA GLU A 65 -28.14 2.92 1.64
C GLU A 65 -27.86 3.12 0.14
N ASN A 66 -27.00 4.07 -0.21
CA ASN A 66 -26.72 4.45 -1.60
C ASN A 66 -25.55 3.69 -2.23
N GLN A 67 -24.80 2.88 -1.47
CA GLN A 67 -23.65 2.14 -1.98
C GLN A 67 -23.98 0.67 -2.17
N LYS A 68 -23.72 0.16 -3.38
CA LYS A 68 -23.90 -1.26 -3.71
C LYS A 68 -22.54 -1.95 -3.75
N PRO A 69 -22.35 -3.07 -3.03
CA PRO A 69 -21.12 -3.84 -3.12
C PRO A 69 -20.96 -4.39 -4.54
N ILE A 70 -19.73 -4.38 -5.02
CA ILE A 70 -19.35 -4.94 -6.32
C ILE A 70 -18.54 -6.20 -6.09
N ARG A 71 -18.84 -7.26 -6.83
CA ARG A 71 -18.05 -8.49 -6.78
C ARG A 71 -16.74 -8.30 -7.55
N VAL A 72 -15.63 -8.54 -6.87
CA VAL A 72 -14.27 -8.44 -7.41
C VAL A 72 -13.42 -9.60 -6.93
N ASP A 73 -12.36 -9.91 -7.67
CA ASP A 73 -11.27 -10.76 -7.17
C ASP A 73 -10.34 -9.89 -6.33
N ALA A 74 -10.18 -10.22 -5.05
CA ALA A 74 -9.40 -9.45 -4.10
C ALA A 74 -8.30 -10.31 -3.49
N GLN A 75 -7.12 -9.71 -3.31
CA GLN A 75 -6.00 -10.33 -2.62
C GLN A 75 -5.46 -9.38 -1.55
N CYS A 76 -5.44 -9.83 -0.31
CA CYS A 76 -4.79 -9.09 0.77
C CYS A 76 -3.27 -9.13 0.60
N VAL A 77 -2.64 -7.96 0.73
CA VAL A 77 -1.18 -7.78 0.70
C VAL A 77 -0.74 -7.00 1.93
N ARG A 78 0.50 -7.18 2.37
CA ARG A 78 1.05 -6.52 3.56
C ARG A 78 2.56 -6.27 3.47
N SER A 79 3.04 -5.47 4.41
CA SER A 79 4.45 -5.36 4.76
C SER A 79 4.62 -5.89 6.17
N ALA A 80 5.32 -7.01 6.32
CA ALA A 80 5.46 -7.70 7.60
C ALA A 80 6.89 -8.23 7.80
N ALA A 81 7.37 -8.20 9.04
CA ALA A 81 8.68 -8.70 9.39
C ALA A 81 8.63 -9.35 10.76
N PHE A 82 9.75 -9.96 11.18
CA PHE A 82 9.86 -10.66 12.46
C PHE A 82 9.41 -9.78 13.64
N TRP A 83 9.87 -8.53 13.70
CA TRP A 83 9.56 -7.63 14.82
C TRP A 83 8.08 -7.21 14.89
N SER A 84 7.34 -7.25 13.78
CA SER A 84 5.95 -6.76 13.71
C SER A 84 4.91 -7.88 13.73
N CYS A 85 5.23 -9.01 13.10
CA CYS A 85 4.32 -10.15 12.88
C CYS A 85 4.97 -11.52 13.15
N GLY A 86 6.19 -11.58 13.70
CA GLY A 86 6.89 -12.84 14.03
C GLY A 86 7.15 -13.73 12.82
N THR A 87 7.12 -13.19 11.61
CA THR A 87 7.43 -13.92 10.38
C THR A 87 8.95 -14.05 10.23
N TYR A 88 9.45 -15.25 9.94
CA TYR A 88 10.89 -15.47 9.74
C TYR A 88 11.40 -14.82 8.45
N LEU A 89 10.59 -14.86 7.40
CA LEU A 89 10.87 -14.16 6.15
C LEU A 89 10.12 -12.82 6.16
N GLU A 90 10.79 -11.78 5.68
CA GLU A 90 10.17 -10.49 5.42
C GLU A 90 9.17 -10.63 4.27
N GLU A 91 7.97 -10.10 4.48
CA GLU A 91 6.94 -10.04 3.48
C GLU A 91 6.82 -8.62 2.96
N THR A 92 6.98 -8.46 1.64
CA THR A 92 6.93 -7.19 0.91
C THR A 92 5.87 -7.24 -0.19
N SER A 93 4.79 -7.98 0.04
CA SER A 93 3.76 -8.26 -0.96
C SER A 93 3.06 -7.00 -1.50
N ILE A 94 2.97 -5.93 -0.69
CA ILE A 94 2.51 -4.60 -1.18
C ILE A 94 3.41 -4.07 -2.30
N GLN A 95 4.73 -4.05 -2.09
CA GLN A 95 5.67 -3.54 -3.10
C GLN A 95 5.61 -4.39 -4.37
N ASN A 96 5.56 -5.71 -4.21
CA ASN A 96 5.51 -6.64 -5.34
C ASN A 96 4.22 -6.43 -6.16
N ALA A 97 3.08 -6.26 -5.50
CA ALA A 97 1.82 -5.94 -6.16
C ALA A 97 1.89 -4.58 -6.89
N TYR A 98 2.45 -3.55 -6.27
CA TYR A 98 2.67 -2.24 -6.91
C TYR A 98 3.48 -2.36 -8.19
N ILE A 99 4.64 -3.03 -8.14
CA ILE A 99 5.53 -3.21 -9.30
C ILE A 99 4.81 -3.97 -10.41
N HIS A 100 4.13 -5.07 -10.06
CA HIS A 100 3.38 -5.88 -11.02
C HIS A 100 2.25 -5.10 -11.70
N MET A 101 1.49 -4.30 -10.94
CA MET A 101 0.41 -3.46 -11.48
C MET A 101 0.94 -2.36 -12.39
N ILE A 102 2.06 -1.73 -12.03
CA ILE A 102 2.71 -0.72 -12.87
C ILE A 102 3.22 -1.34 -14.18
N ASP A 103 3.91 -2.47 -14.10
CA ASP A 103 4.48 -3.14 -15.26
C ASP A 103 3.41 -3.66 -16.23
N SER A 104 2.26 -4.12 -15.71
CA SER A 104 1.15 -4.65 -16.51
C SER A 104 0.19 -3.58 -17.05
N ALA A 105 0.25 -2.33 -16.55
CA ALA A 105 -0.67 -1.26 -16.96
C ALA A 105 -0.62 -0.99 -18.47
N GLN A 106 -1.77 -0.76 -19.11
CA GLN A 106 -1.84 -0.57 -20.57
C GLN A 106 -2.08 0.88 -21.00
N HIS A 107 -2.87 1.64 -20.25
CA HIS A 107 -3.32 2.97 -20.70
C HIS A 107 -2.91 4.11 -19.77
N PHE A 108 -3.17 3.98 -18.47
CA PHE A 108 -2.76 4.99 -17.51
C PHE A 108 -2.56 4.42 -16.12
N ILE A 109 -1.91 5.20 -15.26
CA ILE A 109 -1.78 4.96 -13.83
C ILE A 109 -2.21 6.22 -13.09
N TYR A 110 -2.99 6.05 -12.02
CA TYR A 110 -3.40 7.11 -11.11
C TYR A 110 -2.91 6.78 -9.70
N ILE A 111 -2.19 7.70 -9.07
CA ILE A 111 -1.61 7.54 -7.74
C ILE A 111 -2.05 8.73 -6.88
N GLU A 112 -2.80 8.45 -5.83
CA GLU A 112 -2.95 9.32 -4.67
C GLU A 112 -2.14 8.71 -3.53
N ASN A 113 -1.20 9.48 -2.97
CA ASN A 113 -0.41 9.00 -1.84
C ASN A 113 0.07 10.17 -0.97
N GLN A 114 0.26 9.91 0.32
CA GLN A 114 0.82 10.88 1.24
C GLN A 114 2.30 11.17 0.94
N PHE A 115 3.04 10.16 0.45
CA PHE A 115 4.46 10.28 0.12
C PHE A 115 4.78 9.70 -1.26
N PHE A 116 5.79 10.27 -1.91
CA PHE A 116 6.41 9.72 -3.11
C PHE A 116 7.93 9.74 -2.97
N ILE A 117 8.47 8.71 -2.32
CA ILE A 117 9.91 8.56 -2.08
C ILE A 117 10.39 7.25 -2.73
N SER A 118 10.98 7.37 -3.92
CA SER A 118 11.54 6.26 -4.69
C SER A 118 12.62 6.81 -5.62
N ILE A 119 13.87 6.45 -5.35
CA ILE A 119 15.04 6.98 -6.05
C ILE A 119 15.85 5.81 -6.59
N ALA A 120 16.16 5.85 -7.88
CA ALA A 120 16.91 4.79 -8.53
C ALA A 120 18.38 4.78 -8.11
N ASN A 121 18.95 3.57 -7.99
CA ASN A 121 20.36 3.34 -7.67
C ASN A 121 20.84 4.05 -6.38
N ASP A 122 19.93 4.34 -5.45
CA ASP A 122 20.28 4.98 -4.19
C ASP A 122 20.76 3.93 -3.17
N THR A 123 21.75 4.30 -2.36
CA THR A 123 22.29 3.39 -1.34
C THR A 123 21.36 3.26 -0.14
N THR A 124 20.45 4.21 0.07
CA THR A 124 19.55 4.29 1.22
C THR A 124 18.12 3.91 0.83
N ILE A 125 17.62 4.44 -0.29
CA ILE A 125 16.25 4.17 -0.77
C ILE A 125 16.24 2.86 -1.57
N LYS A 126 15.44 1.88 -1.13
CA LYS A 126 15.46 0.51 -1.68
C LYS A 126 14.22 0.07 -2.44
N ASN A 127 13.10 0.78 -2.31
CA ASN A 127 11.89 0.41 -3.04
C ASN A 127 12.03 0.71 -4.54
N LEU A 128 11.36 -0.08 -5.38
CA LEU A 128 11.53 -0.04 -6.84
C LEU A 128 10.31 0.54 -7.58
N ILE A 129 9.45 1.29 -6.88
CA ILE A 129 8.22 1.84 -7.46
C ILE A 129 8.54 2.87 -8.55
N GLY A 130 9.48 3.78 -8.30
CA GLY A 130 9.94 4.78 -9.27
C GLY A 130 10.62 4.15 -10.47
N ASP A 131 11.38 3.06 -10.27
CA ASP A 131 11.98 2.30 -11.37
C ASP A 131 10.94 1.57 -12.22
N ALA A 132 9.91 1.00 -11.61
CA ALA A 132 8.79 0.41 -12.34
C ALA A 132 8.06 1.47 -13.19
N LEU A 133 7.78 2.65 -12.63
CA LEU A 133 7.16 3.75 -13.36
C LEU A 133 8.02 4.19 -14.54
N TYR A 134 9.32 4.39 -14.33
CA TYR A 134 10.26 4.73 -15.39
C TYR A 134 10.24 3.69 -16.51
N ARG A 135 10.43 2.39 -16.18
CA ARG A 135 10.43 1.30 -17.16
C ARG A 135 9.12 1.27 -17.95
N ARG A 136 7.98 1.43 -17.28
CA ARG A 136 6.67 1.43 -17.92
C ARG A 136 6.48 2.60 -18.88
N ILE A 137 6.90 3.81 -18.50
CA ILE A 137 6.80 5.01 -19.34
C ILE A 137 7.71 4.89 -20.55
N VAL A 138 8.96 4.45 -20.37
CA VAL A 138 9.90 4.22 -21.46
C VAL A 138 9.37 3.18 -22.45
N ARG A 139 8.78 2.08 -21.95
CA ARG A 139 8.11 1.08 -22.81
C ARG A 139 7.03 1.71 -23.69
N ALA A 140 6.16 2.55 -23.11
CA ALA A 140 5.13 3.24 -23.89
C ALA A 140 5.73 4.18 -24.95
N SER A 141 6.80 4.91 -24.58
CA SER A 141 7.50 5.82 -25.50
C SER A 141 8.06 5.07 -26.71
N ILE A 142 8.79 3.97 -26.47
CA ILE A 142 9.37 3.10 -27.50
C ILE A 142 8.28 2.54 -28.42
N ASN A 143 7.17 2.06 -27.84
CA ASN A 143 6.04 1.50 -28.60
C ASN A 143 5.13 2.56 -29.24
N LYS A 144 5.39 3.85 -29.02
CA LYS A 144 4.53 4.98 -29.45
C LYS A 144 3.09 4.86 -28.95
N GLU A 145 2.91 4.32 -27.75
CA GLU A 145 1.62 4.18 -27.08
C GLU A 145 1.25 5.47 -26.34
N LYS A 146 -0.03 5.86 -26.39
CA LYS A 146 -0.55 6.92 -25.52
C LYS A 146 -0.70 6.37 -24.10
N PHE A 147 0.27 6.69 -23.25
CA PHE A 147 0.27 6.31 -21.84
C PHE A 147 0.38 7.54 -20.92
N ARG A 148 -0.35 7.56 -19.80
CA ARG A 148 -0.37 8.69 -18.85
C ARG A 148 -0.17 8.21 -17.42
N VAL A 149 0.59 8.98 -16.63
CA VAL A 149 0.74 8.75 -15.19
C VAL A 149 0.35 10.04 -14.48
N TYR A 150 -0.58 9.92 -13.53
CA TYR A 150 -1.05 11.01 -12.69
C TYR A 150 -0.62 10.71 -11.25
N VAL A 151 0.07 11.65 -10.61
CA VAL A 151 0.52 11.52 -9.23
C VAL A 151 0.03 12.74 -8.45
N VAL A 152 -0.82 12.52 -7.47
CA VAL A 152 -1.41 13.52 -6.59
C VAL A 152 -0.80 13.37 -5.20
N LEU A 153 -0.19 14.43 -4.72
CA LEU A 153 0.52 14.49 -3.44
C LEU A 153 0.03 15.69 -2.63
N PRO A 154 0.09 15.63 -1.29
CA PRO A 154 -0.15 16.81 -0.47
C PRO A 154 0.90 17.90 -0.80
N LEU A 155 0.46 19.16 -0.78
CA LEU A 155 1.34 20.30 -1.07
C LEU A 155 2.52 20.39 -0.11
N LEU A 156 2.29 20.04 1.16
CA LEU A 156 3.31 19.95 2.20
C LEU A 156 3.07 18.68 3.05
N PRO A 157 4.14 18.02 3.51
CA PRO A 157 4.05 16.93 4.49
C PRO A 157 3.33 17.37 5.79
N GLY A 158 2.46 16.51 6.32
CA GLY A 158 1.65 16.77 7.52
C GLY A 158 2.41 16.65 8.86
N PHE A 159 3.61 17.22 8.97
CA PHE A 159 4.40 17.21 10.21
C PHE A 159 4.41 18.57 10.88
N SER A 160 4.43 18.60 12.21
CA SER A 160 4.60 19.84 13.00
C SER A 160 6.05 20.32 13.06
N ASN A 161 7.02 19.41 12.92
CA ASN A 161 8.45 19.72 12.99
C ASN A 161 8.98 20.14 11.60
N VAL A 162 9.48 21.38 11.50
CA VAL A 162 10.03 21.96 10.27
C VAL A 162 11.16 21.13 9.67
N ASN A 163 12.06 20.58 10.49
CA ASN A 163 13.16 19.75 10.00
C ASN A 163 12.66 18.45 9.36
N ALA A 164 11.60 17.85 9.92
CA ALA A 164 10.97 16.66 9.35
C ALA A 164 10.28 17.00 8.01
N VAL A 165 9.57 18.12 7.95
CA VAL A 165 8.97 18.62 6.70
C VAL A 165 10.03 18.81 5.62
N GLN A 166 11.14 19.48 5.93
CA GLN A 166 12.24 19.72 5.00
C GLN A 166 12.89 18.42 4.52
N ALA A 167 13.15 17.47 5.43
CA ALA A 167 13.75 16.19 5.09
C ALA A 167 12.86 15.38 4.14
N VAL A 168 11.56 15.29 4.44
CA VAL A 168 10.62 14.57 3.57
C VAL A 168 10.49 15.25 2.22
N LEU A 169 10.35 16.58 2.19
CA LEU A 169 10.26 17.34 0.94
C LEU A 169 11.53 17.17 0.09
N TYR A 170 12.71 17.13 0.71
CA TYR A 170 13.97 16.84 0.03
C TYR A 170 13.93 15.50 -0.71
N PHE A 171 13.47 14.42 -0.05
CA PHE A 171 13.38 13.10 -0.68
C PHE A 171 12.28 13.00 -1.74
N ILE A 172 11.14 13.67 -1.54
CA ILE A 172 10.09 13.76 -2.57
C ILE A 172 10.64 14.45 -3.82
N MET A 173 11.29 15.61 -3.65
CA MET A 173 11.90 16.33 -4.77
C MET A 173 12.97 15.50 -5.47
N ARG A 174 13.81 14.77 -4.74
CA ARG A 174 14.81 13.86 -5.33
C ARG A 174 14.20 12.67 -6.07
N SER A 175 13.02 12.22 -5.67
CA SER A 175 12.32 11.14 -6.36
C SER A 175 11.69 11.63 -7.67
N ILE A 176 11.14 12.85 -7.66
CA ILE A 176 10.41 13.39 -8.80
C ILE A 176 11.33 14.05 -9.83
N ASN A 177 12.11 15.08 -9.45
CA ASN A 177 12.79 15.94 -10.43
C ASN A 177 14.18 16.47 -10.04
N LYS A 178 14.68 16.24 -8.82
CA LYS A 178 16.01 16.71 -8.40
C LYS A 178 17.05 15.60 -8.43
N GLY A 179 18.10 15.80 -9.23
CA GLY A 179 19.22 14.88 -9.35
C GLY A 179 19.07 13.92 -10.53
N GLU A 180 20.21 13.38 -10.98
CA GLU A 180 20.32 12.59 -12.21
C GLU A 180 19.54 11.26 -12.15
N THR A 181 19.28 10.75 -10.95
CA THR A 181 18.54 9.51 -10.72
C THR A 181 17.05 9.72 -10.48
N SER A 182 16.57 10.97 -10.46
CA SER A 182 15.14 11.28 -10.32
C SER A 182 14.33 10.81 -11.53
N LEU A 183 13.05 10.52 -11.32
CA LEU A 183 12.17 9.98 -12.37
C LEU A 183 12.13 10.90 -13.60
N TYR A 184 11.88 12.19 -13.40
CA TYR A 184 11.79 13.16 -14.50
C TYR A 184 13.10 13.32 -15.26
N GLN A 185 14.23 13.41 -14.56
CA GLN A 185 15.52 13.63 -15.22
C GLN A 185 15.94 12.44 -16.07
N ARG A 186 15.64 11.21 -15.62
CA ARG A 186 15.85 9.99 -16.40
C ARG A 186 14.97 9.96 -17.66
N LEU A 187 13.70 10.35 -17.55
CA LEU A 187 12.76 10.36 -18.67
C LEU A 187 13.08 11.41 -19.75
N ILE A 188 13.76 12.50 -19.42
CA ILE A 188 14.21 13.48 -20.43
C ILE A 188 15.45 13.00 -21.15
N ARG A 189 16.33 12.27 -20.45
CA ARG A 189 17.61 11.83 -20.99
C ARG A 189 17.46 10.69 -21.99
N ASP A 190 16.54 9.77 -21.73
CA ASP A 190 16.37 8.49 -22.42
C ASP A 190 15.10 8.47 -23.30
#